data_AF-A0A315UTE2-F1
#
_entry.id   AF-A0A315UTE2-F1
#
_cell.length_a   1.000
_cell.length_b   1.000
_cell.length_c   1.000
_cell.angle_alpha   90.00
_cell.angle_beta   90.00
_cell.angle_gamma   90.00
#
_symmetry.space_group_name_H-M   'P 1'
#
loop_
_entity.id
_entity.type
_entity.pdbx_description
1 polymer ?
#
loop_
_entity_poly.entity_id
_entity_poly.type
_entity_poly.pdbx_seq_one_letter_code
_entity_poly.pdbx_strand_id
1 'polypeptide(L)'
;MGASLKFRVSGGGGGLSTAGKRKTPWMEVLFSWALEGVNCPLPKPPSEGRIVHDKAVVGTSTIYGQGWSYECNPPKAPSYERGSCMADGTATEPPVCREVSCPIPPSIPNGFITFAVMRQQGYKEKVRYSCNEHYTLEGEAEIQCQNTGNWSSKPVCRAPCEVGIKRGRIFYNARKIWIEDLRPNRVLHGEHVAFYCKDKAEKCGYPVASTCNDGNLPIPDCYEQPGKIEYNLRSKNLPSEIRACVAPPAANPTSRPNPAETQTAKSGAKSPHPKPKADCRGEGDRPSISSEDGAFVSAVLWSACDDICSRPELSGNIEMFGIQRFSSPGEELALSCKEGYTPVSGPRKIVCTINGVWTSTKLKCIPKQCPHPELITNGELFYEDTVYQSTINYTCHEGYMMTGESSAVCLSNGTWSSPAPECIPVLCGLAPVPLYGMVVYDKVIRGNTVNYGLTAKYICNPPYALIGNPVAKCTASGTWTKTPECQVVTCPPPESIERGYMSINEKREFFYGERVKYGCQSPYVLDGNTEVICQENGRWSEKPSCKAPCSVNLQRARILHNGKKIWIENFQPNRVLHLDIVSVYCMNEAMKCGYAVPTQCIDGTLNIPECFEEPSELEYTLKPNSLPSEINQC
;
A
#
# COMPACT_ATOMS: atom_id res chain seq x y z
N MET A 1 13.85 -56.84 -16.48
CA MET A 1 14.76 -57.38 -15.44
C MET A 1 15.97 -56.45 -15.33
N GLY A 2 16.68 -56.46 -14.20
CA GLY A 2 17.78 -55.52 -13.92
C GLY A 2 17.48 -54.72 -12.65
N ALA A 3 18.21 -55.00 -11.56
CA ALA A 3 17.95 -54.44 -10.24
C ALA A 3 18.83 -53.22 -9.95
N SER A 4 18.28 -52.23 -9.23
CA SER A 4 19.04 -51.06 -8.76
C SER A 4 19.58 -51.31 -7.36
N LEU A 5 20.90 -51.48 -7.21
CA LEU A 5 21.55 -51.58 -5.90
C LEU A 5 21.63 -50.20 -5.24
N LYS A 6 20.91 -50.02 -4.13
CA LYS A 6 21.12 -48.89 -3.21
C LYS A 6 22.26 -49.21 -2.25
N PHE A 7 23.44 -48.63 -2.46
CA PHE A 7 24.47 -48.59 -1.42
C PHE A 7 24.06 -47.63 -0.29
N ARG A 8 24.07 -48.14 0.94
CA ARG A 8 23.68 -47.41 2.16
C ARG A 8 24.93 -47.13 2.99
N VAL A 9 25.53 -45.96 2.80
CA VAL A 9 26.72 -45.56 3.58
C VAL A 9 26.27 -44.93 4.90
N SER A 10 26.48 -45.64 6.00
CA SER A 10 26.27 -45.14 7.36
C SER A 10 27.53 -44.46 7.89
N GLY A 11 27.57 -43.12 7.85
CA GLY A 11 28.67 -42.31 8.39
C GLY A 11 28.65 -42.21 9.91
N GLY A 12 29.04 -43.27 10.61
CA GLY A 12 29.36 -43.22 12.04
C GLY A 12 30.76 -42.63 12.27
N GLY A 13 30.90 -41.69 13.19
CA GLY A 13 32.19 -41.06 13.51
C GLY A 13 33.07 -41.94 14.40
N GLY A 14 34.32 -42.15 13.98
CA GLY A 14 35.39 -42.78 14.76
C GLY A 14 36.75 -42.40 14.16
N GLY A 15 37.69 -41.96 14.99
CA GLY A 15 38.99 -41.41 14.56
C GLY A 15 40.18 -42.36 14.74
N LEU A 16 41.37 -41.85 14.36
CA LEU A 16 42.68 -42.53 14.34
C LEU A 16 42.80 -43.64 13.25
N SER A 17 43.97 -43.92 12.66
CA SER A 17 45.33 -43.36 12.81
C SER A 17 46.11 -43.36 11.47
N THR A 18 47.33 -42.82 11.47
CA THR A 18 48.17 -42.61 10.26
C THR A 18 49.04 -43.81 9.88
N ALA A 19 48.78 -44.43 8.71
CA ALA A 19 49.73 -45.23 7.92
C ALA A 19 49.18 -45.44 6.48
N GLY A 20 49.95 -45.72 5.43
CA GLY A 20 51.42 -45.76 5.36
C GLY A 20 51.99 -46.71 4.28
N LYS A 21 51.87 -46.36 2.99
CA LYS A 21 52.34 -47.15 1.80
C LYS A 21 51.47 -48.40 1.53
N ARG A 22 51.37 -49.00 0.33
CA ARG A 22 52.05 -48.82 -0.98
C ARG A 22 51.01 -48.80 -2.12
N LYS A 23 51.31 -48.18 -3.27
CA LYS A 23 50.61 -48.46 -4.54
C LYS A 23 51.13 -49.79 -5.13
N THR A 24 50.28 -50.54 -5.83
CA THR A 24 50.65 -51.69 -6.68
C THR A 24 50.06 -51.52 -8.09
N PRO A 25 50.85 -51.60 -9.17
CA PRO A 25 50.46 -51.12 -10.50
C PRO A 25 49.76 -52.20 -11.35
N TRP A 26 48.61 -52.70 -10.90
CA TRP A 26 47.84 -53.75 -11.61
C TRP A 26 46.33 -53.50 -11.73
N MET A 27 45.88 -52.25 -11.48
CA MET A 27 44.45 -51.86 -11.59
C MET A 27 44.15 -50.75 -12.61
N GLU A 28 45.14 -50.31 -13.41
CA GLU A 28 44.95 -49.26 -14.42
C GLU A 28 44.65 -49.79 -15.84
N VAL A 29 44.62 -51.13 -16.05
CA VAL A 29 44.50 -51.75 -17.39
C VAL A 29 43.09 -52.31 -17.70
N LEU A 30 42.19 -52.40 -16.72
CA LEU A 30 40.85 -53.01 -16.87
C LEU A 30 39.67 -52.03 -16.65
N PHE A 31 39.90 -50.74 -16.87
CA PHE A 31 38.85 -49.70 -16.91
C PHE A 31 38.92 -48.80 -18.16
N SER A 32 39.57 -49.29 -19.23
CA SER A 32 39.88 -48.48 -20.43
C SER A 32 38.88 -48.60 -21.59
N TRP A 33 37.85 -49.45 -21.50
CA TRP A 33 36.85 -49.65 -22.56
C TRP A 33 35.45 -49.83 -21.96
N ALA A 34 34.40 -49.44 -22.71
CA ALA A 34 32.98 -49.52 -22.34
C ALA A 34 32.47 -48.57 -21.22
N LEU A 35 33.06 -47.38 -21.12
CA LEU A 35 32.23 -46.16 -21.03
C LEU A 35 32.65 -45.23 -22.17
N GLU A 36 32.04 -45.43 -23.33
CA GLU A 36 32.06 -44.43 -24.38
C GLU A 36 31.40 -43.17 -23.82
N GLY A 37 32.16 -42.08 -23.72
CA GLY A 37 31.68 -40.83 -23.17
C GLY A 37 30.58 -40.27 -24.06
N VAL A 38 29.32 -40.53 -23.69
CA VAL A 38 28.14 -40.01 -24.39
C VAL A 38 28.23 -38.48 -24.36
N ASN A 39 28.59 -37.93 -25.52
CA ASN A 39 28.91 -36.54 -25.74
C ASN A 39 27.74 -35.87 -26.45
N CYS A 40 26.99 -35.04 -25.72
CA CYS A 40 25.93 -34.24 -26.32
C CYS A 40 26.52 -32.99 -27.00
N PRO A 41 25.89 -32.51 -28.10
CA PRO A 41 26.22 -31.20 -28.66
C PRO A 41 26.02 -30.10 -27.61
N LEU A 42 26.70 -28.96 -27.78
CA LEU A 42 26.51 -27.81 -26.89
C LEU A 42 25.02 -27.38 -26.88
N PRO A 43 24.42 -27.17 -25.70
CA PRO A 43 23.01 -26.78 -25.59
C PRO A 43 22.78 -25.39 -26.20
N LYS A 44 21.66 -25.25 -26.92
CA LYS A 44 21.26 -24.01 -27.56
C LYS A 44 20.52 -23.11 -26.57
N PRO A 45 20.85 -21.80 -26.47
CA PRO A 45 20.09 -20.89 -25.62
C PRO A 45 18.66 -20.71 -26.15
N PRO A 46 17.68 -20.42 -25.27
CA PRO A 46 16.34 -20.04 -25.69
C PRO A 46 16.37 -18.68 -26.40
N SER A 47 15.38 -18.41 -27.26
CA SER A 47 15.33 -17.24 -28.14
C SER A 47 15.39 -15.88 -27.42
N GLU A 48 14.99 -15.84 -26.15
CA GLU A 48 15.04 -14.65 -25.29
C GLU A 48 15.74 -14.98 -23.96
N GLY A 49 16.95 -15.56 -24.02
CA GLY A 49 17.69 -15.88 -22.81
C GLY A 49 19.10 -16.42 -23.04
N ARG A 50 19.68 -16.97 -21.96
CA ARG A 50 21.03 -17.54 -21.88
C ARG A 50 21.04 -18.90 -21.18
N ILE A 51 22.18 -19.56 -21.23
CA ILE A 51 22.48 -20.76 -20.44
C ILE A 51 23.57 -20.42 -19.42
N VAL A 52 23.42 -20.94 -18.20
CA VAL A 52 24.43 -20.92 -17.14
C VAL A 52 24.83 -22.37 -16.87
N HIS A 53 26.07 -22.74 -17.16
CA HIS A 53 26.55 -24.11 -16.97
C HIS A 53 26.98 -24.37 -15.51
N ASP A 54 26.60 -25.51 -14.95
CA ASP A 54 26.92 -25.90 -13.57
C ASP A 54 28.44 -26.10 -13.34
N LYS A 55 29.20 -26.30 -14.43
CA LYS A 55 30.67 -26.36 -14.51
C LYS A 55 31.13 -25.72 -15.82
N ALA A 56 32.32 -25.11 -15.81
CA ALA A 56 32.94 -24.55 -17.02
C ALA A 56 33.07 -25.62 -18.12
N VAL A 57 32.57 -25.32 -19.33
CA VAL A 57 32.66 -26.22 -20.48
C VAL A 57 33.99 -26.02 -21.17
N VAL A 58 34.87 -27.03 -21.11
CA VAL A 58 36.21 -27.00 -21.70
C VAL A 58 36.22 -27.93 -22.91
N GLY A 59 35.61 -27.50 -24.02
CA GLY A 59 35.50 -28.28 -25.26
C GLY A 59 34.30 -27.88 -26.12
N THR A 60 34.04 -28.69 -27.15
CA THR A 60 32.97 -28.49 -28.14
C THR A 60 31.72 -29.35 -27.89
N SER A 61 31.67 -30.08 -26.78
CA SER A 61 30.56 -30.96 -26.37
C SER A 61 30.35 -30.91 -24.84
N THR A 62 29.19 -31.39 -24.39
CA THR A 62 28.92 -31.67 -22.96
C THR A 62 28.87 -33.18 -22.72
N ILE A 63 29.33 -33.63 -21.56
CA ILE A 63 29.35 -35.07 -21.22
C ILE A 63 28.06 -35.49 -20.53
N TYR A 64 27.67 -36.77 -20.66
CA TYR A 64 26.50 -37.33 -20.00
C TYR A 64 26.44 -37.03 -18.50
N GLY A 65 25.27 -36.61 -18.03
CA GLY A 65 25.04 -36.17 -16.64
C GLY A 65 25.56 -34.76 -16.32
N GLN A 66 26.21 -34.05 -17.26
CA GLN A 66 26.51 -32.63 -17.11
C GLN A 66 25.19 -31.83 -17.20
N GLY A 67 24.94 -31.01 -16.18
CA GLY A 67 23.78 -30.12 -16.07
C GLY A 67 24.09 -28.67 -16.43
N TRP A 68 23.03 -27.94 -16.73
CA TRP A 68 23.03 -26.49 -16.91
C TRP A 68 21.65 -25.92 -16.57
N SER A 69 21.60 -24.63 -16.28
CA SER A 69 20.39 -23.87 -15.99
C SER A 69 20.06 -22.92 -17.15
N TYR A 70 18.78 -22.81 -17.51
CA TYR A 70 18.28 -21.86 -18.49
C TYR A 70 17.78 -20.59 -17.81
N GLU A 71 18.16 -19.43 -18.34
CA GLU A 71 17.67 -18.14 -17.84
C GLU A 71 17.07 -17.33 -18.98
N CYS A 72 15.76 -17.05 -18.90
CA CYS A 72 15.10 -16.10 -19.79
C CYS A 72 15.36 -14.65 -19.34
N ASN A 73 15.27 -13.71 -20.28
CA ASN A 73 15.34 -12.28 -20.01
C ASN A 73 14.13 -11.84 -19.17
N PRO A 74 14.29 -11.04 -18.10
CA PRO A 74 13.16 -10.52 -17.32
C PRO A 74 12.17 -9.73 -18.19
N PRO A 75 10.84 -9.85 -17.97
CA PRO A 75 10.16 -10.57 -16.89
C PRO A 75 9.79 -12.03 -17.22
N LYS A 76 10.37 -12.63 -18.27
CA LYS A 76 9.95 -13.95 -18.77
C LYS A 76 10.57 -15.10 -17.96
N ALA A 77 9.82 -16.18 -17.81
CA ALA A 77 10.23 -17.42 -17.16
C ALA A 77 10.35 -18.59 -18.15
N PRO A 78 11.30 -19.52 -17.98
CA PRO A 78 11.38 -20.72 -18.79
C PRO A 78 10.36 -21.78 -18.34
N SER A 79 9.83 -22.53 -19.30
CA SER A 79 8.95 -23.69 -19.05
C SER A 79 9.58 -24.78 -18.15
N TYR A 80 10.91 -24.85 -18.10
CA TYR A 80 11.70 -25.66 -17.16
C TYR A 80 13.07 -25.02 -16.98
N GLU A 81 13.60 -25.04 -15.75
CA GLU A 81 14.81 -24.26 -15.40
C GLU A 81 16.13 -25.00 -15.65
N ARG A 82 16.11 -26.34 -15.74
CA ARG A 82 17.30 -27.17 -15.99
C ARG A 82 17.27 -27.87 -17.34
N GLY A 83 18.45 -28.05 -17.92
CA GLY A 83 18.73 -29.06 -18.92
C GLY A 83 19.93 -29.91 -18.51
N SER A 84 20.08 -31.07 -19.14
CA SER A 84 21.27 -31.91 -19.03
C SER A 84 21.54 -32.70 -20.31
N CYS A 85 22.76 -33.22 -20.44
CA CYS A 85 23.10 -34.21 -21.47
C CYS A 85 22.51 -35.58 -21.09
N MET A 86 21.67 -36.13 -21.96
CA MET A 86 20.92 -37.37 -21.76
C MET A 86 21.70 -38.62 -22.23
N ALA A 87 21.24 -39.80 -21.82
CA ALA A 87 21.93 -41.08 -22.07
C ALA A 87 21.92 -41.53 -23.54
N ASP A 88 21.13 -40.88 -24.39
CA ASP A 88 21.02 -41.10 -25.84
C ASP A 88 21.92 -40.17 -26.67
N GLY A 89 22.72 -39.31 -26.02
CA GLY A 89 23.56 -38.30 -26.68
C GLY A 89 22.83 -37.00 -27.05
N THR A 90 21.56 -36.83 -26.66
CA THR A 90 20.83 -35.58 -26.86
C THR A 90 21.04 -34.60 -25.69
N ALA A 91 21.27 -33.33 -26.02
CA ALA A 91 21.12 -32.26 -25.05
C ALA A 91 19.63 -31.93 -24.90
N THR A 92 19.19 -31.58 -23.68
CA THR A 92 17.83 -31.06 -23.46
C THR A 92 17.57 -29.86 -24.39
N GLU A 93 16.38 -29.81 -24.98
CA GLU A 93 15.95 -28.71 -25.84
C GLU A 93 15.89 -27.36 -25.08
N PRO A 94 15.92 -26.21 -25.76
CA PRO A 94 15.68 -24.92 -25.11
C PRO A 94 14.23 -24.79 -24.62
N PRO A 95 13.98 -24.35 -23.38
CA PRO A 95 12.63 -24.09 -22.88
C PRO A 95 12.00 -22.88 -23.57
N VAL A 96 10.66 -22.86 -23.61
CA VAL A 96 9.92 -21.68 -24.09
C VAL A 96 9.87 -20.63 -22.98
N CYS A 97 10.42 -19.45 -23.23
CA CYS A 97 10.26 -18.28 -22.38
C CYS A 97 8.83 -17.74 -22.48
N ARG A 98 8.13 -17.59 -21.35
CA ARG A 98 6.77 -17.04 -21.25
C ARG A 98 6.73 -15.93 -20.23
N GLU A 99 5.88 -14.92 -20.42
CA GLU A 99 5.67 -13.91 -19.37
C GLU A 99 4.93 -14.54 -18.19
N VAL A 100 5.47 -14.33 -16.99
CA VAL A 100 4.93 -14.87 -15.75
C VAL A 100 4.92 -13.74 -14.72
N SER A 101 3.73 -13.46 -14.19
CA SER A 101 3.54 -12.51 -13.10
C SER A 101 2.78 -13.18 -11.95
N CYS A 102 3.29 -12.98 -10.74
CA CYS A 102 2.64 -13.40 -9.51
C CYS A 102 1.64 -12.33 -9.03
N PRO A 103 0.53 -12.73 -8.38
CA PRO A 103 -0.41 -11.80 -7.76
C PRO A 103 0.27 -10.98 -6.65
N ILE A 104 -0.37 -9.88 -6.23
CA ILE A 104 0.11 -9.03 -5.12
C ILE A 104 0.40 -9.93 -3.90
N PRO A 105 1.57 -9.78 -3.24
CA PRO A 105 1.96 -10.65 -2.12
C PRO A 105 0.92 -10.63 -0.99
N PRO A 106 0.44 -11.79 -0.52
CA PRO A 106 -0.56 -11.84 0.54
C PRO A 106 0.02 -11.38 1.88
N SER A 107 -0.78 -10.68 2.68
CA SER A 107 -0.44 -10.39 4.08
C SER A 107 -0.37 -11.66 4.93
N ILE A 108 0.53 -11.70 5.92
CA ILE A 108 0.59 -12.75 6.93
C ILE A 108 0.07 -12.21 8.28
N PRO A 109 -0.59 -13.04 9.11
CA PRO A 109 -0.99 -12.62 10.45
C PRO A 109 0.24 -12.31 11.30
N ASN A 110 0.16 -11.26 12.12
CA ASN A 110 1.24 -10.80 13.00
C ASN A 110 2.58 -10.51 12.30
N GLY A 111 2.55 -10.13 11.02
CA GLY A 111 3.73 -9.68 10.28
C GLY A 111 3.40 -8.74 9.12
N PHE A 112 4.44 -8.16 8.55
CA PHE A 112 4.38 -7.12 7.53
C PHE A 112 5.44 -7.35 6.45
N ILE A 113 5.23 -6.73 5.29
CA ILE A 113 6.20 -6.74 4.18
C ILE A 113 7.18 -5.59 4.40
N THR A 114 8.48 -5.91 4.48
CA THR A 114 9.55 -4.93 4.72
C THR A 114 9.98 -4.20 3.45
N PHE A 115 10.00 -4.92 2.32
CA PHE A 115 10.42 -4.39 1.03
C PHE A 115 9.56 -5.01 -0.08
N ALA A 116 8.58 -4.25 -0.57
CA ALA A 116 7.89 -4.49 -1.83
C ALA A 116 7.18 -3.21 -2.31
N VAL A 117 7.13 -3.02 -3.63
CA VAL A 117 6.10 -2.17 -4.26
C VAL A 117 4.83 -3.01 -4.35
N MET A 118 3.67 -2.47 -3.95
CA MET A 118 2.37 -3.14 -4.02
C MET A 118 1.82 -3.27 -5.46
N ARG A 119 2.55 -4.01 -6.29
CA ARG A 119 2.22 -4.36 -7.69
C ARG A 119 2.34 -5.87 -7.91
N GLN A 120 1.82 -6.35 -9.04
CA GLN A 120 2.18 -7.68 -9.57
C GLN A 120 3.69 -7.76 -9.78
N GLN A 121 4.28 -8.91 -9.42
CA GLN A 121 5.73 -9.13 -9.46
C GLN A 121 6.07 -10.14 -10.56
N GLY A 122 7.14 -9.92 -11.32
CA GLY A 122 7.62 -10.82 -12.35
C GLY A 122 8.37 -12.03 -11.79
N TYR A 123 8.62 -13.02 -12.65
CA TYR A 123 9.44 -14.19 -12.33
C TYR A 123 10.80 -13.81 -11.71
N LYS A 124 11.24 -14.60 -10.72
CA LYS A 124 12.42 -14.37 -9.86
C LYS A 124 12.41 -13.10 -9.00
N GLU A 125 11.45 -12.17 -9.13
CA GLU A 125 11.33 -11.08 -8.14
C GLU A 125 11.02 -11.65 -6.73
N LYS A 126 11.56 -10.99 -5.71
CA LYS A 126 11.50 -11.40 -4.30
C LYS A 126 10.80 -10.38 -3.43
N VAL A 127 10.16 -10.86 -2.36
CA VAL A 127 9.46 -10.04 -1.36
C VAL A 127 9.85 -10.50 0.05
N ARG A 128 10.35 -9.58 0.88
CA ARG A 128 10.81 -9.88 2.23
C ARG A 128 9.77 -9.51 3.30
N TYR A 129 9.44 -10.47 4.16
CA TYR A 129 8.57 -10.31 5.32
C TYR A 129 9.35 -10.12 6.61
N SER A 130 8.72 -9.50 7.60
CA SER A 130 9.13 -9.47 9.01
C SER A 130 7.90 -9.68 9.88
N CYS A 131 8.11 -10.11 11.12
CA CYS A 131 7.05 -10.21 12.11
C CYS A 131 6.90 -8.94 12.94
N ASN A 132 5.73 -8.78 13.55
CA ASN A 132 5.44 -7.72 14.51
C ASN A 132 6.30 -7.87 15.78
N GLU A 133 6.33 -6.83 16.61
CA GLU A 133 7.20 -6.81 17.79
C GLU A 133 7.01 -8.05 18.68
N HIS A 134 8.13 -8.68 19.03
CA HIS A 134 8.22 -9.92 19.83
C HIS A 134 7.68 -11.22 19.20
N TYR A 135 7.21 -11.21 17.95
CA TYR A 135 6.90 -12.45 17.22
C TYR A 135 8.15 -13.00 16.50
N THR A 136 8.32 -14.32 16.49
CA THR A 136 9.44 -14.99 15.81
C THR A 136 9.02 -15.42 14.40
N LEU A 137 9.86 -15.19 13.40
CA LEU A 137 9.61 -15.63 12.02
C LEU A 137 10.07 -17.08 11.83
N GLU A 138 9.15 -17.96 11.43
CA GLU A 138 9.42 -19.35 11.04
C GLU A 138 9.30 -19.48 9.50
N GLY A 139 10.32 -20.10 8.87
CA GLY A 139 10.41 -20.26 7.41
C GLY A 139 11.39 -19.28 6.77
N GLU A 140 11.39 -19.22 5.43
CA GLU A 140 12.22 -18.26 4.69
C GLU A 140 11.59 -16.86 4.75
N ALA A 141 12.35 -15.86 5.20
CA ALA A 141 11.90 -14.47 5.27
C ALA A 141 11.66 -13.82 3.89
N GLU A 142 12.16 -14.42 2.81
CA GLU A 142 11.97 -13.97 1.43
C GLU A 142 11.18 -15.01 0.63
N ILE A 143 10.01 -14.61 0.11
CA ILE A 143 9.32 -15.39 -0.92
C ILE A 143 9.76 -14.94 -2.31
N GLN A 144 9.72 -15.84 -3.29
CA GLN A 144 10.11 -15.58 -4.68
C GLN A 144 9.01 -16.02 -5.65
N CYS A 145 8.81 -15.24 -6.72
CA CYS A 145 7.85 -15.57 -7.77
C CYS A 145 8.40 -16.69 -8.67
N GLN A 146 7.72 -17.85 -8.65
CA GLN A 146 8.12 -19.06 -9.38
C GLN A 146 7.68 -19.01 -10.85
N ASN A 147 8.26 -19.86 -11.71
CA ASN A 147 7.86 -19.98 -13.11
C ASN A 147 6.42 -20.49 -13.34
N THR A 148 5.74 -20.90 -12.26
CA THR A 148 4.32 -21.28 -12.24
C THR A 148 3.35 -20.10 -12.10
N GLY A 149 3.85 -18.88 -11.82
CA GLY A 149 3.01 -17.72 -11.46
C GLY A 149 2.53 -17.70 -10.00
N ASN A 150 2.99 -18.65 -9.19
CA ASN A 150 2.75 -18.67 -7.75
C ASN A 150 3.99 -18.25 -6.95
N TRP A 151 3.75 -17.78 -5.73
CA TRP A 151 4.78 -17.51 -4.74
C TRP A 151 5.33 -18.80 -4.12
N SER A 152 6.61 -18.80 -3.71
CA SER A 152 7.18 -19.83 -2.84
C SER A 152 6.52 -19.82 -1.44
N SER A 153 6.83 -20.85 -0.63
CA SER A 153 6.27 -21.07 0.71
C SER A 153 6.36 -19.83 1.60
N LYS A 154 5.21 -19.29 2.01
CA LYS A 154 5.13 -18.13 2.90
C LYS A 154 5.68 -18.44 4.31
N PRO A 155 6.38 -17.50 4.96
CA PRO A 155 6.75 -17.63 6.37
C PRO A 155 5.53 -17.47 7.30
N VAL A 156 5.71 -17.86 8.57
CA VAL A 156 4.71 -17.78 9.63
C VAL A 156 5.28 -17.01 10.83
N CYS A 157 4.51 -16.06 11.37
CA CYS A 157 4.89 -15.32 12.57
C CYS A 157 4.31 -15.99 13.82
N ARG A 158 5.20 -16.52 14.66
CA ARG A 158 4.87 -17.33 15.84
C ARG A 158 4.86 -16.50 17.11
N ALA A 159 3.84 -16.72 17.95
CA ALA A 159 3.63 -15.96 19.17
C ALA A 159 4.65 -16.31 20.26
N PRO A 160 5.14 -15.33 21.03
CA PRO A 160 5.91 -15.58 22.24
C PRO A 160 4.99 -16.11 23.35
N CYS A 161 5.56 -16.86 24.30
CA CYS A 161 4.84 -17.50 25.40
C CYS A 161 5.07 -16.75 26.71
N GLU A 162 4.06 -16.76 27.58
CA GLU A 162 4.22 -16.38 29.00
C GLU A 162 4.63 -17.59 29.84
N VAL A 163 5.48 -17.39 30.85
CA VAL A 163 5.81 -18.46 31.80
C VAL A 163 4.72 -18.48 32.87
N GLY A 164 3.72 -19.36 32.69
CA GLY A 164 2.45 -19.39 33.44
C GLY A 164 2.50 -19.73 34.95
N ILE A 165 3.66 -19.64 35.60
CA ILE A 165 3.82 -19.86 37.05
C ILE A 165 3.71 -18.52 37.80
N LYS A 166 3.10 -18.51 38.99
CA LYS A 166 2.96 -17.27 39.80
C LYS A 166 4.05 -17.10 40.88
N ARG A 167 4.87 -18.15 41.09
CA ARG A 167 5.97 -18.25 42.07
C ARG A 167 6.91 -19.35 41.62
N GLY A 168 8.22 -19.14 41.71
CA GLY A 168 9.25 -20.14 41.45
C GLY A 168 10.54 -19.54 40.89
N ARG A 169 11.58 -20.37 40.77
CA ARG A 169 12.73 -20.11 39.90
C ARG A 169 12.65 -20.97 38.64
N ILE A 170 13.02 -20.37 37.52
CA ILE A 170 13.27 -21.06 36.25
C ILE A 170 14.75 -20.95 35.90
N PHE A 171 15.22 -21.81 34.99
CA PHE A 171 16.48 -21.61 34.30
C PHE A 171 16.20 -21.19 32.84
N TYR A 172 16.69 -20.01 32.47
CA TYR A 172 16.45 -19.37 31.18
C TYR A 172 17.62 -18.43 30.86
N ASN A 173 18.02 -18.34 29.59
CA ASN A 173 19.19 -17.56 29.13
C ASN A 173 20.43 -17.71 30.02
N ALA A 174 20.79 -18.98 30.27
CA ALA A 174 21.93 -19.43 31.09
C ALA A 174 21.93 -18.98 32.57
N ARG A 175 20.81 -18.47 33.10
CA ARG A 175 20.70 -17.98 34.49
C ARG A 175 19.54 -18.64 35.23
N LYS A 176 19.66 -18.78 36.55
CA LYS A 176 18.50 -18.99 37.43
C LYS A 176 17.83 -17.64 37.67
N ILE A 177 16.54 -17.53 37.39
CA ILE A 177 15.78 -16.27 37.47
C ILE A 177 14.51 -16.52 38.30
N TRP A 178 14.17 -15.62 39.24
CA TRP A 178 12.84 -15.64 39.87
C TRP A 178 11.78 -15.15 38.89
N ILE A 179 10.59 -15.74 38.90
CA ILE A 179 9.54 -15.34 37.94
C ILE A 179 9.10 -13.86 38.09
N GLU A 180 9.26 -13.26 39.28
CA GLU A 180 8.96 -11.84 39.52
C GLU A 180 10.02 -10.85 39.00
N ASP A 181 11.22 -11.35 38.67
CA ASP A 181 12.32 -10.61 38.04
C ASP A 181 12.29 -10.71 36.51
N LEU A 182 11.62 -11.72 35.94
CA LEU A 182 11.44 -11.88 34.49
C LEU A 182 10.44 -10.84 33.98
N ARG A 183 10.93 -9.67 33.57
CA ARG A 183 10.11 -8.54 33.11
C ARG A 183 10.50 -8.12 31.69
N PRO A 184 9.56 -8.17 30.71
CA PRO A 184 8.23 -8.80 30.78
C PRO A 184 8.32 -10.33 30.97
N ASN A 185 7.26 -10.95 31.50
CA ASN A 185 7.17 -12.41 31.66
C ASN A 185 6.94 -13.08 30.29
N ARG A 186 8.00 -13.15 29.47
CA ARG A 186 7.89 -13.52 28.06
C ARG A 186 9.13 -14.25 27.57
N VAL A 187 8.88 -15.28 26.77
CA VAL A 187 9.87 -16.14 26.13
C VAL A 187 9.51 -16.24 24.65
N LEU A 188 10.49 -16.14 23.74
CA LEU A 188 10.25 -16.16 22.30
C LEU A 188 9.98 -17.58 21.80
N HIS A 189 9.31 -17.70 20.65
CA HIS A 189 9.06 -19.02 20.08
C HIS A 189 10.39 -19.72 19.71
N GLY A 190 10.48 -21.00 20.07
CA GLY A 190 11.68 -21.83 19.90
C GLY A 190 12.64 -21.80 21.08
N GLU A 191 12.53 -20.84 22.00
CA GLU A 191 13.38 -20.79 23.20
C GLU A 191 12.94 -21.83 24.26
N HIS A 192 13.91 -22.24 25.08
CA HIS A 192 13.73 -23.26 26.12
C HIS A 192 13.76 -22.68 27.54
N VAL A 193 12.83 -23.10 28.38
CA VAL A 193 12.76 -22.80 29.81
C VAL A 193 12.88 -24.09 30.60
N ALA A 194 13.81 -24.18 31.55
CA ALA A 194 13.87 -25.32 32.45
C ALA A 194 13.18 -25.03 33.78
N PHE A 195 12.20 -25.86 34.12
CA PHE A 195 11.49 -25.87 35.39
C PHE A 195 12.18 -26.86 36.33
N TYR A 196 12.30 -26.53 37.62
CA TYR A 196 12.92 -27.43 38.59
C TYR A 196 11.86 -28.33 39.24
N CYS A 197 11.92 -29.62 38.92
CA CYS A 197 11.10 -30.66 39.53
C CYS A 197 11.80 -31.28 40.76
N LYS A 198 11.01 -31.86 41.66
CA LYS A 198 11.49 -32.43 42.94
C LYS A 198 11.39 -33.94 42.94
N ASP A 199 12.50 -34.62 43.18
CA ASP A 199 12.47 -36.03 43.57
C ASP A 199 12.13 -36.12 45.07
N LYS A 200 11.08 -36.89 45.39
CA LYS A 200 10.58 -37.06 46.77
C LYS A 200 11.24 -38.24 47.50
N ALA A 201 11.85 -39.18 46.79
CA ALA A 201 12.61 -40.30 47.36
C ALA A 201 14.06 -39.85 47.66
N GLU A 202 14.77 -39.35 46.65
CA GLU A 202 16.17 -38.92 46.74
C GLU A 202 16.34 -37.52 47.35
N LYS A 203 15.24 -36.80 47.60
CA LYS A 203 15.20 -35.43 48.15
C LYS A 203 16.05 -34.43 47.34
N CYS A 204 16.17 -34.66 46.04
CA CYS A 204 16.99 -33.89 45.11
C CYS A 204 16.13 -33.11 44.10
N GLY A 205 16.75 -32.14 43.43
CA GLY A 205 16.12 -31.34 42.38
C GLY A 205 16.68 -31.68 41.00
N TYR A 206 15.85 -31.64 39.97
CA TYR A 206 16.30 -31.80 38.57
C TYR A 206 15.58 -30.83 37.63
N PRO A 207 16.28 -30.25 36.63
CA PRO A 207 15.66 -29.40 35.62
C PRO A 207 14.96 -30.23 34.55
N VAL A 208 13.74 -29.85 34.19
CA VAL A 208 13.00 -30.36 33.03
C VAL A 208 12.76 -29.21 32.07
N ALA A 209 13.30 -29.33 30.84
CA ALA A 209 13.16 -28.32 29.81
C ALA A 209 11.78 -28.40 29.13
N SER A 210 11.22 -27.23 28.85
CA SER A 210 10.05 -27.03 27.99
C SER A 210 10.36 -25.96 26.95
N THR A 211 9.68 -26.01 25.80
CA THR A 211 9.92 -25.14 24.65
C THR A 211 8.69 -24.28 24.38
N CYS A 212 8.89 -22.99 24.10
CA CYS A 212 7.79 -22.12 23.70
C CYS A 212 7.34 -22.45 22.27
N ASN A 213 6.11 -22.96 22.12
CA ASN A 213 5.51 -23.37 20.86
C ASN A 213 4.27 -22.49 20.55
N ASP A 214 4.46 -21.43 19.78
CA ASP A 214 3.39 -20.53 19.29
C ASP A 214 2.41 -20.08 20.38
N GLY A 215 2.92 -19.36 21.39
CA GLY A 215 2.18 -18.91 22.57
C GLY A 215 1.99 -19.97 23.66
N ASN A 216 2.14 -21.27 23.37
CA ASN A 216 2.03 -22.35 24.35
C ASN A 216 3.39 -22.80 24.89
N LEU A 217 3.65 -22.56 26.18
CA LEU A 217 4.78 -23.12 26.93
C LEU A 217 4.25 -24.14 27.96
N PRO A 218 4.25 -25.46 27.67
CA PRO A 218 3.71 -26.45 28.59
C PRO A 218 4.56 -26.55 29.86
N ILE A 219 3.94 -26.44 31.03
CA ILE A 219 4.60 -26.60 32.32
C ILE A 219 4.69 -28.12 32.62
N PRO A 220 5.87 -28.68 32.96
CA PRO A 220 6.00 -30.12 33.24
C PRO A 220 5.16 -30.56 34.45
N ASP A 221 4.50 -31.73 34.37
CA ASP A 221 3.60 -32.26 35.42
C ASP A 221 4.29 -32.46 36.78
N CYS A 222 5.62 -32.60 36.79
CA CYS A 222 6.43 -32.72 38.01
C CYS A 222 6.70 -31.39 38.73
N TYR A 223 6.22 -30.26 38.20
CA TYR A 223 6.42 -28.93 38.77
C TYR A 223 5.35 -28.58 39.81
N GLU A 224 5.66 -28.79 41.09
CA GLU A 224 4.82 -28.37 42.21
C GLU A 224 5.07 -26.90 42.57
N GLN A 225 4.05 -26.04 42.43
CA GLN A 225 4.19 -24.61 42.70
C GLN A 225 4.41 -24.33 44.20
N PRO A 226 5.48 -23.60 44.60
CA PRO A 226 5.79 -23.39 46.01
C PRO A 226 4.78 -22.47 46.75
N GLY A 227 4.46 -22.86 47.98
CA GLY A 227 3.58 -22.11 48.87
C GLY A 227 4.21 -20.78 49.36
N LYS A 228 3.37 -19.78 49.65
CA LYS A 228 3.79 -18.40 49.98
C LYS A 228 4.79 -18.32 51.15
N ILE A 229 4.66 -19.19 52.16
CA ILE A 229 5.57 -19.25 53.32
C ILE A 229 6.92 -19.88 52.91
N GLU A 230 6.93 -20.95 52.12
CA GLU A 230 8.17 -21.61 51.69
C GLU A 230 8.96 -20.73 50.72
N TYR A 231 8.26 -20.05 49.81
CA TYR A 231 8.82 -19.07 48.88
C TYR A 231 9.52 -17.91 49.63
N ASN A 232 8.83 -17.28 50.60
CA ASN A 232 9.34 -16.09 51.28
C ASN A 232 10.36 -16.38 52.41
N LEU A 233 10.23 -17.52 53.11
CA LEU A 233 10.96 -17.76 54.37
C LEU A 233 11.80 -19.05 54.39
N ARG A 234 11.65 -19.96 53.42
CA ARG A 234 12.39 -21.24 53.34
C ARG A 234 12.91 -21.53 51.93
N SER A 235 13.31 -20.49 51.19
CA SER A 235 13.75 -20.57 49.79
C SER A 235 14.84 -21.62 49.51
N LYS A 236 15.71 -21.93 50.48
CA LYS A 236 16.72 -23.00 50.40
C LYS A 236 16.15 -24.43 50.26
N ASN A 237 14.86 -24.63 50.52
CA ASN A 237 14.17 -25.94 50.39
C ASN A 237 13.52 -26.16 49.01
N LEU A 238 13.55 -25.13 48.14
CA LEU A 238 12.95 -25.19 46.81
C LEU A 238 13.69 -26.19 45.90
N PRO A 239 13.00 -26.81 44.92
CA PRO A 239 13.62 -27.77 44.00
C PRO A 239 14.80 -27.19 43.19
N SER A 240 14.89 -25.86 43.06
CA SER A 240 16.00 -25.17 42.41
C SER A 240 17.24 -25.01 43.30
N GLU A 241 17.12 -25.13 44.63
CA GLU A 241 18.18 -24.82 45.61
C GLU A 241 18.69 -26.04 46.39
N ILE A 242 17.91 -27.12 46.45
CA ILE A 242 18.35 -28.42 46.99
C ILE A 242 19.40 -29.10 46.09
N ARG A 243 20.06 -30.14 46.62
CA ARG A 243 21.08 -30.93 45.89
C ARG A 243 20.53 -31.43 44.55
N ALA A 244 21.31 -31.29 43.48
CA ALA A 244 20.94 -31.80 42.17
C ALA A 244 20.95 -33.34 42.13
N CYS A 245 19.99 -33.95 41.43
CA CYS A 245 19.96 -35.39 41.19
C CYS A 245 21.11 -35.81 40.24
N VAL A 246 21.64 -37.02 40.41
CA VAL A 246 22.84 -37.49 39.68
C VAL A 246 22.55 -37.82 38.20
N ALA A 247 21.32 -38.23 37.89
CA ALA A 247 20.81 -38.36 36.52
C ALA A 247 19.29 -38.11 36.49
N PRO A 248 18.73 -37.51 35.42
CA PRO A 248 17.28 -37.48 35.20
C PRO A 248 16.78 -38.84 34.66
N PRO A 249 15.56 -39.27 35.01
CA PRO A 249 14.97 -40.52 34.49
C PRO A 249 14.64 -40.41 32.99
N ALA A 250 14.76 -41.53 32.26
CA ALA A 250 14.58 -41.56 30.81
C ALA A 250 13.11 -41.41 30.37
N ALA A 251 12.87 -40.58 29.36
CA ALA A 251 11.54 -40.38 28.77
C ALA A 251 11.14 -41.55 27.84
N ASN A 252 9.84 -41.85 27.77
CA ASN A 252 9.30 -42.97 26.99
C ASN A 252 8.44 -42.45 25.82
N PRO A 253 8.86 -42.58 24.54
CA PRO A 253 8.22 -41.90 23.41
C PRO A 253 7.21 -42.77 22.66
N THR A 254 5.91 -42.48 22.78
CA THR A 254 4.85 -43.20 22.07
C THR A 254 3.82 -42.30 21.39
N SER A 255 4.03 -42.00 20.10
CA SER A 255 3.03 -42.17 19.03
C SER A 255 3.51 -41.62 17.68
N ARG A 256 3.23 -42.34 16.60
CA ARG A 256 3.18 -41.82 15.22
C ARG A 256 1.83 -42.26 14.61
N PRO A 257 1.09 -41.39 13.94
CA PRO A 257 0.09 -41.82 12.96
C PRO A 257 0.78 -42.41 11.72
N ASN A 258 0.18 -43.43 11.11
CA ASN A 258 0.60 -43.94 9.80
C ASN A 258 -0.09 -43.18 8.65
N PRO A 259 0.48 -43.17 7.44
CA PRO A 259 -0.20 -42.67 6.25
C PRO A 259 -1.34 -43.61 5.81
N ALA A 260 -2.37 -43.05 5.17
CA ALA A 260 -3.43 -43.80 4.51
C ALA A 260 -3.13 -44.01 3.01
N GLU A 261 -3.60 -45.11 2.44
CA GLU A 261 -3.29 -45.52 1.06
C GLU A 261 -4.27 -45.02 0.01
N THR A 262 -3.78 -44.94 -1.23
CA THR A 262 -4.54 -44.71 -2.46
C THR A 262 -5.41 -45.92 -2.82
N GLN A 263 -6.61 -45.71 -3.40
CA GLN A 263 -7.15 -46.70 -4.35
C GLN A 263 -8.07 -46.11 -5.44
N THR A 264 -8.21 -46.86 -6.54
CA THR A 264 -8.46 -46.34 -7.92
C THR A 264 -9.76 -46.81 -8.57
N ALA A 265 -10.30 -45.99 -9.48
CA ALA A 265 -10.99 -46.42 -10.72
C ALA A 265 -10.69 -45.36 -11.82
N LYS A 266 -10.17 -45.68 -13.03
CA LYS A 266 -10.80 -46.39 -14.18
C LYS A 266 -12.06 -45.69 -14.71
N SER A 267 -12.27 -45.46 -16.02
CA SER A 267 -11.45 -45.69 -17.23
C SER A 267 -12.15 -45.09 -18.48
N GLY A 268 -11.44 -44.71 -19.55
CA GLY A 268 -12.08 -44.36 -20.85
C GLY A 268 -11.09 -43.95 -21.95
N ALA A 269 -11.07 -44.66 -23.08
CA ALA A 269 -9.98 -44.60 -24.07
C ALA A 269 -10.33 -43.92 -25.42
N LYS A 270 -9.26 -43.45 -26.09
CA LYS A 270 -9.02 -43.36 -27.56
C LYS A 270 -9.48 -42.14 -28.41
N SER A 271 -8.44 -41.51 -29.00
CA SER A 271 -8.33 -40.79 -30.29
C SER A 271 -8.57 -41.75 -31.51
N PRO A 272 -8.58 -41.34 -32.83
CA PRO A 272 -7.86 -40.18 -33.42
C PRO A 272 -8.50 -39.39 -34.60
N HIS A 273 -7.73 -38.37 -35.03
CA HIS A 273 -7.65 -37.61 -36.31
C HIS A 273 -7.74 -38.42 -37.63
N PRO A 274 -7.95 -37.81 -38.85
CA PRO A 274 -7.24 -36.60 -39.37
C PRO A 274 -8.00 -35.61 -40.34
N LYS A 275 -7.21 -34.71 -40.98
CA LYS A 275 -7.49 -33.61 -41.95
C LYS A 275 -7.62 -34.15 -43.42
N PRO A 276 -7.61 -33.39 -44.58
CA PRO A 276 -7.44 -31.92 -44.87
C PRO A 276 -8.19 -31.30 -46.11
N LYS A 277 -7.80 -30.06 -46.53
CA LYS A 277 -7.56 -29.50 -47.91
C LYS A 277 -8.52 -28.49 -48.64
N ALA A 278 -7.87 -27.51 -49.29
CA ALA A 278 -8.08 -26.90 -50.65
C ALA A 278 -9.06 -25.71 -50.96
N ASP A 279 -8.53 -24.48 -50.99
CA ASP A 279 -8.13 -23.64 -52.18
C ASP A 279 -9.06 -23.40 -53.42
N CYS A 280 -9.16 -22.13 -53.91
CA CYS A 280 -9.12 -21.67 -55.34
C CYS A 280 -9.54 -20.18 -55.61
N ARG A 281 -9.31 -19.67 -56.84
CA ARG A 281 -9.36 -18.25 -57.32
C ARG A 281 -10.67 -17.77 -58.01
N GLY A 282 -10.77 -16.45 -58.26
CA GLY A 282 -11.60 -15.79 -59.30
C GLY A 282 -11.01 -14.42 -59.72
N GLU A 283 -11.27 -13.93 -60.96
CA GLU A 283 -10.53 -12.82 -61.62
C GLU A 283 -11.44 -12.01 -62.60
N GLY A 284 -11.13 -10.74 -62.92
CA GLY A 284 -11.91 -9.90 -63.88
C GLY A 284 -11.41 -8.43 -64.03
N ASP A 285 -11.52 -7.82 -65.22
CA ASP A 285 -10.75 -6.62 -65.63
C ASP A 285 -11.50 -5.65 -66.60
N ARG A 286 -11.36 -4.32 -66.39
CA ARG A 286 -11.53 -3.15 -67.33
C ARG A 286 -12.86 -2.90 -68.08
N PRO A 287 -13.05 -1.80 -68.89
CA PRO A 287 -12.19 -0.62 -69.22
C PRO A 287 -12.84 0.79 -69.12
N SER A 288 -12.08 1.83 -69.54
CA SER A 288 -12.39 3.29 -69.56
C SER A 288 -12.06 3.96 -70.91
N ILE A 289 -12.74 5.06 -71.32
CA ILE A 289 -12.51 5.84 -72.58
C ILE A 289 -12.73 7.38 -72.36
N SER A 290 -12.19 8.25 -73.24
CA SER A 290 -12.07 9.73 -73.11
C SER A 290 -12.13 10.54 -74.44
N SER A 291 -12.54 11.83 -74.40
CA SER A 291 -12.41 12.94 -75.41
C SER A 291 -12.88 14.30 -74.80
N GLU A 292 -12.64 15.56 -75.25
CA GLU A 292 -12.18 16.26 -76.49
C GLU A 292 -13.29 16.60 -77.53
N ASP A 293 -13.50 17.82 -78.10
CA ASP A 293 -13.15 19.26 -77.85
C ASP A 293 -14.15 20.16 -78.70
N GLY A 294 -14.15 21.50 -78.93
CA GLY A 294 -13.30 22.66 -78.57
C GLY A 294 -13.70 24.04 -79.19
N ALA A 295 -13.68 25.13 -78.38
CA ALA A 295 -13.50 26.59 -78.64
C ALA A 295 -14.39 27.48 -79.59
N PHE A 296 -14.28 28.81 -79.33
CA PHE A 296 -14.58 30.02 -80.15
C PHE A 296 -15.98 30.71 -80.18
N VAL A 297 -15.98 31.96 -80.70
CA VAL A 297 -16.90 33.07 -80.39
C VAL A 297 -17.29 33.87 -81.65
N SER A 298 -18.51 34.41 -81.71
CA SER A 298 -18.81 35.63 -82.49
C SER A 298 -20.05 36.37 -81.94
N ALA A 299 -20.22 37.65 -82.31
CA ALA A 299 -21.31 38.52 -81.87
C ALA A 299 -21.90 39.31 -83.05
N VAL A 300 -23.20 39.63 -82.99
CA VAL A 300 -23.91 40.50 -83.94
C VAL A 300 -24.72 41.54 -83.15
N LEU A 301 -24.92 42.71 -83.75
CA LEU A 301 -25.30 43.97 -83.08
C LEU A 301 -26.82 44.14 -82.87
N TRP A 302 -27.16 45.09 -82.00
CA TRP A 302 -28.52 45.45 -81.61
C TRP A 302 -29.36 46.08 -82.73
N SER A 303 -30.67 45.83 -82.66
CA SER A 303 -31.71 46.80 -83.02
C SER A 303 -32.53 47.11 -81.76
N ALA A 304 -33.06 48.33 -81.65
CA ALA A 304 -33.66 48.82 -80.41
C ALA A 304 -35.03 48.21 -80.10
N CYS A 305 -35.23 47.85 -78.83
CA CYS A 305 -36.52 47.63 -78.18
C CYS A 305 -36.41 48.29 -76.80
N ASP A 306 -36.90 49.52 -76.63
CA ASP A 306 -36.68 50.30 -75.40
C ASP A 306 -37.48 49.78 -74.19
N ASP A 307 -38.41 48.83 -74.39
CA ASP A 307 -39.15 48.15 -73.32
C ASP A 307 -38.50 46.84 -72.83
N ILE A 308 -37.22 46.58 -73.16
CA ILE A 308 -36.49 45.39 -72.68
C ILE A 308 -35.85 45.65 -71.31
N CYS A 309 -36.16 44.80 -70.34
CA CYS A 309 -35.52 44.84 -69.03
C CYS A 309 -34.08 44.31 -69.11
N SER A 310 -33.09 45.16 -68.81
CA SER A 310 -31.70 44.76 -68.61
C SER A 310 -31.51 44.04 -67.27
N ARG A 311 -30.36 43.36 -67.07
CA ARG A 311 -30.06 42.63 -65.82
C ARG A 311 -30.31 43.50 -64.57
N PRO A 312 -31.13 43.05 -63.59
CA PRO A 312 -31.49 43.84 -62.43
C PRO A 312 -30.33 44.01 -61.43
N GLU A 313 -30.24 45.18 -60.83
CA GLU A 313 -29.41 45.42 -59.64
C GLU A 313 -30.14 44.87 -58.40
N LEU A 314 -29.54 43.87 -57.76
CA LEU A 314 -30.10 43.19 -56.59
C LEU A 314 -29.36 43.60 -55.32
N SER A 315 -30.12 43.99 -54.29
CA SER A 315 -29.58 44.35 -52.99
C SER A 315 -29.07 43.12 -52.20
N GLY A 316 -28.42 43.39 -51.07
CA GLY A 316 -27.58 42.44 -50.33
C GLY A 316 -28.15 41.02 -50.19
N ASN A 317 -27.29 40.03 -50.46
CA ASN A 317 -27.50 38.60 -50.27
C ASN A 317 -28.61 37.93 -51.12
N ILE A 318 -29.12 38.64 -52.13
CA ILE A 318 -29.97 38.11 -53.20
C ILE A 318 -29.11 37.81 -54.44
N GLU A 319 -29.52 36.82 -55.24
CA GLU A 319 -28.98 36.50 -56.57
C GLU A 319 -30.11 36.09 -57.54
N MET A 320 -29.75 35.77 -58.79
CA MET A 320 -30.69 35.45 -59.87
C MET A 320 -30.21 34.24 -60.66
N PHE A 321 -31.16 33.38 -61.07
CA PHE A 321 -30.86 32.15 -61.79
C PHE A 321 -30.92 32.36 -63.31
N GLY A 322 -29.76 32.53 -63.97
CA GLY A 322 -29.67 32.65 -65.43
C GLY A 322 -28.56 33.58 -65.93
N ILE A 323 -28.21 33.44 -67.21
CA ILE A 323 -27.16 34.22 -67.90
C ILE A 323 -27.76 35.21 -68.93
N GLN A 324 -29.09 35.21 -69.11
CA GLN A 324 -29.79 36.19 -69.95
C GLN A 324 -29.45 37.63 -69.50
N ARG A 325 -29.01 38.45 -70.45
CA ARG A 325 -28.66 39.87 -70.21
C ARG A 325 -29.86 40.82 -70.35
N PHE A 326 -30.92 40.32 -70.98
CA PHE A 326 -32.07 41.04 -71.48
C PHE A 326 -33.31 40.14 -71.33
N SER A 327 -34.43 40.70 -70.88
CA SER A 327 -35.70 40.01 -70.69
C SER A 327 -36.87 40.81 -71.27
N SER A 328 -37.89 40.09 -71.70
CA SER A 328 -39.08 40.62 -72.38
C SER A 328 -40.13 41.14 -71.38
N PRO A 329 -40.97 42.13 -71.73
CA PRO A 329 -42.16 42.48 -70.95
C PRO A 329 -43.01 41.25 -70.57
N GLY A 330 -43.32 41.11 -69.29
CA GLY A 330 -44.05 39.97 -68.73
C GLY A 330 -43.20 38.74 -68.38
N GLU A 331 -41.91 38.71 -68.70
CA GLU A 331 -41.01 37.63 -68.31
C GLU A 331 -40.72 37.66 -66.80
N GLU A 332 -40.79 36.49 -66.14
CA GLU A 332 -40.58 36.35 -64.70
C GLU A 332 -39.17 35.82 -64.39
N LEU A 333 -38.34 36.62 -63.72
CA LEU A 333 -37.01 36.21 -63.29
C LEU A 333 -37.05 35.62 -61.87
N ALA A 334 -36.56 34.39 -61.72
CA ALA A 334 -36.43 33.72 -60.43
C ALA A 334 -35.25 34.28 -59.60
N LEU A 335 -35.53 34.58 -58.33
CA LEU A 335 -34.57 35.07 -57.35
C LEU A 335 -34.27 34.00 -56.29
N SER A 336 -32.99 33.75 -56.02
CA SER A 336 -32.51 32.97 -54.88
C SER A 336 -31.79 33.87 -53.88
N CYS A 337 -31.53 33.34 -52.68
CA CYS A 337 -30.56 33.93 -51.78
C CYS A 337 -29.17 33.37 -52.11
N LYS A 338 -28.13 34.18 -51.94
CA LYS A 338 -26.73 33.75 -52.12
C LYS A 338 -26.38 32.55 -51.22
N GLU A 339 -25.34 31.83 -51.59
CA GLU A 339 -24.82 30.73 -50.78
C GLU A 339 -24.59 31.16 -49.32
N GLY A 340 -25.00 30.32 -48.36
CA GLY A 340 -25.00 30.67 -46.94
C GLY A 340 -26.20 31.48 -46.43
N TYR A 341 -27.16 31.87 -47.28
CA TYR A 341 -28.36 32.61 -46.89
C TYR A 341 -29.66 31.83 -47.14
N THR A 342 -30.74 32.18 -46.41
CA THR A 342 -32.09 31.60 -46.53
C THR A 342 -33.17 32.67 -46.73
N PRO A 343 -34.16 32.41 -47.61
CA PRO A 343 -35.27 33.34 -47.87
C PRO A 343 -36.35 33.23 -46.78
N VAL A 344 -36.62 34.33 -46.07
CA VAL A 344 -37.57 34.40 -44.95
C VAL A 344 -38.94 34.89 -45.38
N SER A 345 -38.99 35.90 -46.26
CA SER A 345 -40.24 36.53 -46.69
C SER A 345 -40.12 37.17 -48.07
N GLY A 346 -41.25 37.43 -48.71
CA GLY A 346 -41.34 38.02 -50.06
C GLY A 346 -41.36 36.99 -51.20
N PRO A 347 -41.81 37.40 -52.40
CA PRO A 347 -41.84 36.52 -53.57
C PRO A 347 -40.43 36.24 -54.08
N ARG A 348 -40.15 34.99 -54.46
CA ARG A 348 -38.89 34.56 -55.11
C ARG A 348 -38.87 34.85 -56.62
N LYS A 349 -39.61 35.86 -57.07
CA LYS A 349 -39.64 36.30 -58.46
C LYS A 349 -39.89 37.80 -58.58
N ILE A 350 -39.34 38.38 -59.63
CA ILE A 350 -39.63 39.74 -60.11
C ILE A 350 -40.04 39.66 -61.58
N VAL A 351 -40.88 40.58 -62.02
CA VAL A 351 -41.46 40.58 -63.38
C VAL A 351 -40.94 41.80 -64.13
N CYS A 352 -40.60 41.62 -65.41
CA CYS A 352 -40.31 42.75 -66.30
C CYS A 352 -41.63 43.47 -66.63
N THR A 353 -41.75 44.74 -66.24
CA THR A 353 -42.96 45.53 -66.56
C THR A 353 -42.95 46.00 -68.02
N ILE A 354 -44.11 46.40 -68.53
CA ILE A 354 -44.29 46.92 -69.89
C ILE A 354 -43.51 48.22 -70.20
N ASN A 355 -42.81 48.80 -69.22
CA ASN A 355 -42.02 50.03 -69.37
C ASN A 355 -40.49 49.75 -69.25
N GLY A 356 -40.03 48.52 -69.52
CA GLY A 356 -38.61 48.13 -69.43
C GLY A 356 -38.01 48.07 -68.01
N VAL A 357 -38.82 48.18 -66.95
CA VAL A 357 -38.36 48.22 -65.54
C VAL A 357 -38.82 46.97 -64.77
N TRP A 358 -37.94 46.40 -63.94
CA TRP A 358 -38.28 45.29 -63.03
C TRP A 358 -39.13 45.73 -61.84
N THR A 359 -40.08 44.90 -61.41
CA THR A 359 -40.78 45.07 -60.12
C THR A 359 -39.80 45.06 -58.94
N SER A 360 -39.94 45.99 -58.00
CA SER A 360 -39.10 46.04 -56.78
C SER A 360 -39.12 44.71 -56.00
N THR A 361 -37.95 44.12 -55.76
CA THR A 361 -37.87 42.92 -54.92
C THR A 361 -38.30 43.21 -53.48
N LYS A 362 -39.08 42.29 -52.90
CA LYS A 362 -39.42 42.25 -51.47
C LYS A 362 -38.85 41.00 -50.79
N LEU A 363 -37.99 40.25 -51.49
CA LEU A 363 -37.36 39.03 -50.98
C LEU A 363 -36.35 39.39 -49.88
N LYS A 364 -36.54 38.88 -48.66
CA LYS A 364 -35.61 39.08 -47.54
C LYS A 364 -34.81 37.81 -47.27
N CYS A 365 -33.50 37.88 -47.50
CA CYS A 365 -32.54 36.84 -47.18
C CYS A 365 -31.87 37.13 -45.82
N ILE A 366 -31.78 36.12 -44.95
CA ILE A 366 -30.96 36.17 -43.71
C ILE A 366 -29.83 35.14 -43.81
N PRO A 367 -28.69 35.30 -43.12
CA PRO A 367 -27.68 34.24 -43.07
C PRO A 367 -28.28 32.98 -42.43
N LYS A 368 -27.87 31.80 -42.90
CA LYS A 368 -28.20 30.54 -42.26
C LYS A 368 -27.64 30.53 -40.85
N GLN A 369 -28.40 29.99 -39.90
CA GLN A 369 -27.93 29.78 -38.54
C GLN A 369 -27.45 28.33 -38.40
N CYS A 370 -26.22 28.15 -37.90
CA CYS A 370 -25.71 26.84 -37.53
C CYS A 370 -26.35 26.36 -36.20
N PRO A 371 -26.32 25.04 -35.92
CA PRO A 371 -26.72 24.52 -34.61
C PRO A 371 -26.01 25.24 -33.47
N HIS A 372 -26.69 25.39 -32.33
CA HIS A 372 -26.06 25.92 -31.13
C HIS A 372 -24.81 25.09 -30.78
N PRO A 373 -23.65 25.70 -30.50
CA PRO A 373 -22.42 24.93 -30.26
C PRO A 373 -22.52 24.05 -29.02
N GLU A 374 -21.75 22.96 -29.01
CA GLU A 374 -21.73 22.01 -27.90
C GLU A 374 -20.79 22.48 -26.79
N LEU A 375 -21.23 22.37 -25.53
CA LEU A 375 -20.40 22.67 -24.36
C LEU A 375 -19.46 21.50 -24.07
N ILE A 376 -18.16 21.75 -24.18
CA ILE A 376 -17.11 20.76 -23.93
C ILE A 376 -16.83 20.59 -22.43
N THR A 377 -16.47 19.38 -22.00
CA THR A 377 -16.19 19.09 -20.59
C THR A 377 -14.72 19.36 -20.27
N ASN A 378 -14.44 20.10 -19.19
CA ASN A 378 -13.11 20.64 -18.84
C ASN A 378 -12.55 21.66 -19.85
N GLY A 379 -13.43 22.48 -20.43
CA GLY A 379 -13.06 23.58 -21.30
C GLY A 379 -14.13 24.67 -21.35
N GLU A 380 -13.77 25.80 -21.96
CA GLU A 380 -14.63 26.97 -22.16
C GLU A 380 -14.91 27.17 -23.66
N LEU A 381 -16.01 27.85 -23.95
CA LEU A 381 -16.52 28.13 -25.31
C LEU A 381 -16.75 29.63 -25.46
N PHE A 382 -16.21 30.21 -26.52
CA PHE A 382 -16.32 31.64 -26.83
C PHE A 382 -16.87 31.86 -28.24
N TYR A 383 -17.96 32.60 -28.35
CA TYR A 383 -18.55 33.06 -29.61
C TYR A 383 -19.37 34.34 -29.40
N GLU A 384 -19.57 35.11 -30.48
CA GLU A 384 -20.47 36.28 -30.51
C GLU A 384 -21.82 35.93 -31.15
N ASP A 385 -21.79 35.18 -32.26
CA ASP A 385 -22.96 34.81 -33.07
C ASP A 385 -22.83 33.37 -33.59
N THR A 386 -23.93 32.79 -34.10
CA THR A 386 -23.96 31.42 -34.67
C THR A 386 -24.46 31.36 -36.11
N VAL A 387 -24.28 32.44 -36.87
CA VAL A 387 -24.74 32.56 -38.26
C VAL A 387 -23.63 32.28 -39.28
N TYR A 388 -23.97 32.14 -40.56
CA TYR A 388 -23.01 31.91 -41.64
C TYR A 388 -21.84 32.90 -41.58
N GLN A 389 -20.61 32.37 -41.66
CA GLN A 389 -19.32 33.06 -41.46
C GLN A 389 -18.96 33.46 -40.02
N SER A 390 -19.83 33.24 -39.01
CA SER A 390 -19.43 33.33 -37.60
C SER A 390 -18.41 32.25 -37.24
N THR A 391 -17.44 32.60 -36.39
CA THR A 391 -16.42 31.70 -35.84
C THR A 391 -16.64 31.50 -34.34
N ILE A 392 -16.50 30.26 -33.89
CA ILE A 392 -16.52 29.88 -32.48
C ILE A 392 -15.14 29.34 -32.08
N ASN A 393 -14.72 29.57 -30.84
CA ASN A 393 -13.42 29.14 -30.32
C ASN A 393 -13.60 28.34 -29.03
N TYR A 394 -12.76 27.34 -28.84
CA TYR A 394 -12.72 26.49 -27.65
C TYR A 394 -11.39 26.65 -26.92
N THR A 395 -11.39 26.50 -25.60
CA THR A 395 -10.17 26.39 -24.78
C THR A 395 -10.32 25.26 -23.77
N CYS A 396 -9.23 24.57 -23.41
CA CYS A 396 -9.26 23.59 -22.32
C CYS A 396 -8.82 24.25 -21.00
N HIS A 397 -9.36 23.76 -19.87
CA HIS A 397 -8.94 24.16 -18.54
C HIS A 397 -7.49 23.74 -18.25
N GLU A 398 -6.86 24.37 -17.23
CA GLU A 398 -5.50 24.03 -16.82
C GLU A 398 -5.36 22.52 -16.52
N GLY A 399 -4.32 21.89 -17.08
CA GLY A 399 -4.05 20.47 -16.92
C GLY A 399 -4.85 19.55 -17.85
N TYR A 400 -5.53 20.11 -18.86
CA TYR A 400 -6.15 19.37 -19.96
C TYR A 400 -5.54 19.80 -21.30
N MET A 401 -5.41 18.86 -22.24
CA MET A 401 -4.94 19.05 -23.61
C MET A 401 -6.11 18.87 -24.57
N MET A 402 -6.12 19.66 -25.64
CA MET A 402 -7.15 19.59 -26.66
C MET A 402 -6.84 18.51 -27.70
N THR A 403 -7.85 17.72 -28.06
CA THR A 403 -7.83 16.80 -29.20
C THR A 403 -9.01 17.09 -30.12
N GLY A 404 -8.72 17.70 -31.26
CA GLY A 404 -9.69 18.24 -32.21
C GLY A 404 -9.19 19.54 -32.81
N GLU A 405 -10.06 20.28 -33.50
CA GLU A 405 -9.76 21.65 -33.94
C GLU A 405 -10.18 22.66 -32.87
N SER A 406 -9.37 23.70 -32.67
CA SER A 406 -9.54 24.74 -31.66
C SER A 406 -10.65 25.75 -31.96
N SER A 407 -11.11 25.78 -33.21
CA SER A 407 -12.17 26.67 -33.68
C SER A 407 -13.09 25.97 -34.69
N ALA A 408 -14.27 26.56 -34.92
CA ALA A 408 -15.13 26.17 -36.03
C ALA A 408 -15.80 27.39 -36.66
N VAL A 409 -16.04 27.33 -37.97
CA VAL A 409 -16.70 28.38 -38.76
C VAL A 409 -18.04 27.85 -39.26
N CYS A 410 -19.09 28.67 -39.20
CA CYS A 410 -20.40 28.29 -39.73
C CYS A 410 -20.40 28.36 -41.26
N LEU A 411 -20.55 27.19 -41.91
CA LEU A 411 -20.45 27.01 -43.35
C LEU A 411 -21.74 27.37 -44.10
N SER A 412 -21.63 27.52 -45.42
CA SER A 412 -22.71 27.95 -46.32
C SER A 412 -23.88 26.96 -46.44
N ASN A 413 -23.71 25.73 -45.96
CA ASN A 413 -24.76 24.72 -45.82
C ASN A 413 -25.61 24.93 -44.54
N GLY A 414 -25.08 25.58 -43.50
CA GLY A 414 -25.66 25.67 -42.16
C GLY A 414 -25.09 24.67 -41.14
N THR A 415 -23.88 24.13 -41.35
CA THR A 415 -23.16 23.30 -40.36
C THR A 415 -21.83 23.93 -39.97
N TRP A 416 -21.29 23.54 -38.81
CA TRP A 416 -19.92 23.89 -38.42
C TRP A 416 -18.90 23.19 -39.33
N SER A 417 -17.73 23.81 -39.50
CA SER A 417 -16.59 23.25 -40.26
C SER A 417 -15.93 22.04 -39.60
N SER A 418 -16.07 21.96 -38.27
CA SER A 418 -15.36 21.05 -37.37
C SER A 418 -16.34 20.63 -36.26
N PRO A 419 -16.28 19.37 -35.77
CA PRO A 419 -16.98 18.99 -34.54
C PRO A 419 -16.33 19.66 -33.32
N ALA A 420 -17.01 19.67 -32.18
CA ALA A 420 -16.44 20.16 -30.94
C ALA A 420 -15.22 19.28 -30.51
N PRO A 421 -14.13 19.88 -30.00
CA PRO A 421 -12.94 19.14 -29.58
C PRO A 421 -13.12 18.52 -28.19
N GLU A 422 -12.38 17.44 -27.91
CA GLU A 422 -12.31 16.84 -26.57
C GLU A 422 -11.15 17.45 -25.76
N CYS A 423 -11.37 17.72 -24.47
CA CYS A 423 -10.31 18.11 -23.52
C CYS A 423 -9.92 16.90 -22.67
N ILE A 424 -8.81 16.25 -23.03
CA ILE A 424 -8.28 15.08 -22.31
C ILE A 424 -7.31 15.51 -21.20
N PRO A 425 -7.27 14.85 -20.03
CA PRO A 425 -6.36 15.23 -18.95
C PRO A 425 -4.90 14.99 -19.35
N VAL A 426 -4.02 15.91 -18.97
CA VAL A 426 -2.55 15.71 -19.03
C VAL A 426 -2.19 14.46 -18.23
N LEU A 427 -1.29 13.64 -18.78
CA LEU A 427 -0.82 12.41 -18.14
C LEU A 427 0.60 12.59 -17.60
N CYS A 428 0.80 12.36 -16.31
CA CYS A 428 2.11 12.13 -15.73
C CYS A 428 2.46 10.63 -15.79
N GLY A 429 3.75 10.28 -15.71
CA GLY A 429 4.18 8.94 -15.30
C GLY A 429 3.87 8.67 -13.81
N LEU A 430 4.29 7.52 -13.27
CA LEU A 430 4.29 7.30 -11.81
C LEU A 430 5.22 8.32 -11.09
N ALA A 431 4.90 8.66 -9.85
CA ALA A 431 5.70 9.59 -9.05
C ALA A 431 7.10 9.02 -8.75
N PRO A 432 8.19 9.81 -8.83
CA PRO A 432 9.53 9.34 -8.53
C PRO A 432 9.67 8.86 -7.09
N VAL A 433 10.17 7.63 -6.89
CA VAL A 433 10.38 7.08 -5.54
C VAL A 433 11.61 7.71 -4.89
N PRO A 434 11.52 8.34 -3.70
CA PRO A 434 12.68 8.85 -2.99
C PRO A 434 13.58 7.71 -2.50
N LEU A 435 14.89 7.94 -2.48
CA LEU A 435 15.84 7.00 -1.89
C LEU A 435 15.50 6.79 -0.41
N TYR A 436 15.51 5.52 0.05
CA TYR A 436 15.07 5.11 1.39
C TYR A 436 13.61 5.44 1.77
N GLY A 437 12.75 5.74 0.80
CA GLY A 437 11.30 5.88 1.02
C GLY A 437 10.46 5.05 0.05
N MET A 438 9.15 5.27 0.14
CA MET A 438 8.11 4.63 -0.66
C MET A 438 7.01 5.63 -1.02
N VAL A 439 6.21 5.29 -2.04
CA VAL A 439 5.09 6.10 -2.52
C VAL A 439 3.78 5.36 -2.27
N VAL A 440 2.80 6.04 -1.71
CA VAL A 440 1.43 5.57 -1.49
C VAL A 440 0.48 6.46 -2.29
N TYR A 441 -0.50 5.84 -2.94
CA TYR A 441 -1.56 6.53 -3.66
C TYR A 441 -2.91 6.14 -3.05
N ASP A 442 -3.83 7.10 -2.92
CA ASP A 442 -5.15 6.87 -2.32
C ASP A 442 -6.10 6.03 -3.21
N LYS A 443 -5.64 5.70 -4.43
CA LYS A 443 -6.39 4.93 -5.44
C LYS A 443 -5.46 3.90 -6.09
N VAL A 444 -6.01 2.74 -6.45
CA VAL A 444 -5.27 1.69 -7.17
C VAL A 444 -5.02 2.12 -8.62
N ILE A 445 -3.78 2.48 -8.94
CA ILE A 445 -3.37 2.79 -10.32
C ILE A 445 -3.30 1.49 -11.13
N ARG A 446 -3.79 1.53 -12.37
CA ARG A 446 -3.66 0.45 -13.35
C ARG A 446 -2.86 0.96 -14.56
N GLY A 447 -1.63 0.49 -14.71
CA GLY A 447 -0.68 0.99 -15.72
C GLY A 447 0.39 1.91 -15.14
N ASN A 448 1.12 2.60 -16.02
CA ASN A 448 2.33 3.36 -15.68
C ASN A 448 2.14 4.90 -15.70
N THR A 449 0.92 5.36 -15.95
CA THR A 449 0.55 6.78 -16.07
C THR A 449 -0.61 7.15 -15.15
N VAL A 450 -0.73 8.43 -14.84
CA VAL A 450 -1.81 9.00 -14.02
C VAL A 450 -2.30 10.32 -14.59
N ASN A 451 -3.56 10.66 -14.33
CA ASN A 451 -4.16 11.92 -14.75
C ASN A 451 -3.66 13.10 -13.91
N TYR A 452 -3.70 14.29 -14.51
CA TYR A 452 -3.56 15.59 -13.86
C TYR A 452 -4.31 15.69 -12.52
N GLY A 453 -3.69 16.38 -11.56
CA GLY A 453 -4.28 16.60 -10.24
C GLY A 453 -4.21 15.41 -9.28
N LEU A 454 -3.81 14.20 -9.73
CA LEU A 454 -3.64 13.07 -8.81
C LEU A 454 -2.55 13.36 -7.77
N THR A 455 -2.84 13.02 -6.51
CA THR A 455 -1.94 13.12 -5.36
C THR A 455 -1.19 11.82 -5.10
N ALA A 456 0.07 11.95 -4.67
CA ALA A 456 0.91 10.85 -4.19
C ALA A 456 1.51 11.22 -2.85
N LYS A 457 1.41 10.34 -1.85
CA LYS A 457 1.96 10.54 -0.51
C LYS A 457 3.28 9.79 -0.37
N TYR A 458 4.33 10.49 0.05
CA TYR A 458 5.61 9.89 0.36
C TYR A 458 5.67 9.46 1.83
N ILE A 459 6.35 8.35 2.08
CA ILE A 459 6.68 7.83 3.41
C ILE A 459 8.15 7.40 3.39
N CYS A 460 8.96 7.92 4.31
CA CYS A 460 10.33 7.45 4.49
C CYS A 460 10.36 6.20 5.36
N ASN A 461 11.24 5.26 5.05
CA ASN A 461 11.44 4.07 5.87
C ASN A 461 12.18 4.47 7.17
N PRO A 462 11.89 3.89 8.34
CA PRO A 462 12.70 4.11 9.53
C PRO A 462 14.18 3.70 9.29
N PRO A 463 15.18 4.42 9.81
CA PRO A 463 15.12 5.59 10.71
C PRO A 463 15.07 6.96 10.01
N TYR A 464 14.75 7.03 8.72
CA TYR A 464 14.85 8.27 7.94
C TYR A 464 13.64 9.19 8.15
N ALA A 465 13.90 10.47 8.38
CA ALA A 465 12.90 11.54 8.40
C ALA A 465 12.64 12.08 6.98
N LEU A 466 11.44 12.62 6.74
CA LEU A 466 11.05 13.20 5.45
C LEU A 466 11.33 14.70 5.44
N ILE A 467 12.24 15.13 4.57
CA ILE A 467 12.61 16.54 4.38
C ILE A 467 11.98 17.06 3.09
N GLY A 468 10.99 17.93 3.21
CA GLY A 468 10.26 18.53 2.08
C GLY A 468 8.74 18.32 2.19
N ASN A 469 8.04 18.35 1.06
CA ASN A 469 6.59 18.14 1.04
C ASN A 469 6.26 16.63 1.02
N PRO A 470 5.50 16.09 2.00
CA PRO A 470 5.10 14.68 2.02
C PRO A 470 4.04 14.33 0.95
N VAL A 471 3.48 15.30 0.23
CA VAL A 471 2.50 15.07 -0.85
C VAL A 471 2.98 15.71 -2.15
N ALA A 472 3.16 14.91 -3.20
CA ALA A 472 3.33 15.41 -4.56
C ALA A 472 2.01 15.39 -5.35
N LYS A 473 1.95 16.21 -6.39
CA LYS A 473 0.83 16.29 -7.35
C LYS A 473 1.32 16.18 -8.79
N CYS A 474 0.53 15.53 -9.65
CA CYS A 474 0.72 15.60 -11.09
C CYS A 474 0.30 16.98 -11.61
N THR A 475 1.22 17.68 -12.29
CA THR A 475 1.04 19.08 -12.75
C THR A 475 0.70 19.15 -14.24
N ALA A 476 0.25 20.33 -14.69
CA ALA A 476 -0.15 20.56 -16.08
C ALA A 476 0.98 20.40 -17.12
N SER A 477 2.25 20.32 -16.69
CA SER A 477 3.40 20.04 -17.56
C SER A 477 3.69 18.54 -17.74
N GLY A 478 2.84 17.65 -17.23
CA GLY A 478 3.08 16.18 -17.26
C GLY A 478 4.14 15.71 -16.26
N THR A 479 4.61 16.60 -15.37
CA THR A 479 5.62 16.29 -14.35
C THR A 479 5.03 16.35 -12.93
N TRP A 480 5.69 15.66 -12.00
CA TRP A 480 5.36 15.75 -10.58
C TRP A 480 6.08 16.92 -9.91
N THR A 481 5.43 17.54 -8.92
CA THR A 481 6.08 18.47 -7.98
C THR A 481 7.30 17.84 -7.28
N LYS A 482 8.30 18.66 -6.91
CA LYS A 482 9.59 18.22 -6.33
C LYS A 482 9.43 17.09 -5.29
N THR A 483 10.09 15.96 -5.54
CA THR A 483 10.22 14.83 -4.62
C THR A 483 10.97 15.24 -3.33
N PRO A 484 10.49 14.85 -2.13
CA PRO A 484 11.20 15.09 -0.87
C PRO A 484 12.39 14.16 -0.71
N GLU A 485 13.24 14.44 0.27
CA GLU A 485 14.44 13.67 0.59
C GLU A 485 14.25 12.91 1.90
N CYS A 486 14.61 11.63 1.95
CA CYS A 486 14.63 10.87 3.19
C CYS A 486 16.05 10.92 3.80
N GLN A 487 16.20 11.63 4.91
CA GLN A 487 17.50 11.87 5.55
C GLN A 487 17.54 11.27 6.96
N VAL A 488 18.73 10.85 7.43
CA VAL A 488 18.88 10.37 8.81
C VAL A 488 18.86 11.58 9.74
N VAL A 489 17.96 11.56 10.73
CA VAL A 489 17.86 12.58 11.78
C VAL A 489 18.02 11.89 13.12
N THR A 490 18.88 12.46 13.97
CA THR A 490 19.07 12.03 15.37
C THR A 490 18.74 13.16 16.34
N CYS A 491 18.31 12.76 17.54
CA CYS A 491 18.12 13.61 18.70
C CYS A 491 19.19 13.29 19.76
N PRO A 492 19.63 14.28 20.56
CA PRO A 492 20.53 14.06 21.68
C PRO A 492 19.87 13.18 22.76
N PRO A 493 20.63 12.62 23.72
CA PRO A 493 20.06 11.93 24.88
C PRO A 493 19.01 12.81 25.59
N PRO A 494 17.79 12.30 25.88
CA PRO A 494 16.74 13.11 26.48
C PRO A 494 17.05 13.51 27.93
N GLU A 495 16.54 14.66 28.35
CA GLU A 495 16.76 15.21 29.69
C GLU A 495 15.96 14.49 30.78
N SER A 496 16.57 14.25 31.93
CA SER A 496 15.85 13.80 33.13
C SER A 496 14.91 14.88 33.68
N ILE A 497 13.66 14.53 33.96
CA ILE A 497 12.70 15.43 34.65
C ILE A 497 12.87 15.36 36.17
N GLU A 498 12.68 16.48 36.87
CA GLU A 498 12.74 16.52 38.34
C GLU A 498 11.69 15.61 38.98
N ARG A 499 12.07 14.90 40.05
CA ARG A 499 11.21 13.99 40.82
C ARG A 499 10.56 12.87 39.99
N GLY A 500 11.07 12.62 38.78
CA GLY A 500 10.64 11.53 37.90
C GLY A 500 11.71 10.49 37.63
N TYR A 501 11.44 9.70 36.60
CA TYR A 501 12.32 8.70 36.00
C TYR A 501 11.91 8.50 34.52
N MET A 502 12.77 7.84 33.75
CA MET A 502 12.59 7.59 32.32
C MET A 502 12.83 6.12 31.98
N SER A 503 12.20 5.61 30.91
CA SER A 503 12.19 4.18 30.56
C SER A 503 13.54 3.65 30.07
N ILE A 504 14.41 4.53 29.59
CA ILE A 504 15.71 4.21 29.00
C ILE A 504 16.71 5.26 29.51
N ASN A 505 17.76 4.83 30.21
CA ASN A 505 18.84 5.70 30.74
C ASN A 505 20.11 5.68 29.87
N GLU A 506 19.95 5.42 28.56
CA GLU A 506 21.06 5.31 27.61
C GLU A 506 21.54 6.70 27.15
N LYS A 507 22.84 6.96 27.28
CA LYS A 507 23.47 8.21 26.81
C LYS A 507 23.88 8.12 25.33
N ARG A 508 23.01 7.55 24.49
CA ARG A 508 23.21 7.46 23.04
C ARG A 508 22.39 8.53 22.30
N GLU A 509 22.72 8.74 21.03
CA GLU A 509 21.80 9.39 20.11
C GLU A 509 20.58 8.50 19.84
N PHE A 510 19.43 9.15 19.65
CA PHE A 510 18.16 8.49 19.33
C PHE A 510 17.72 8.88 17.93
N PHE A 511 17.20 7.93 17.16
CA PHE A 511 16.77 8.16 15.80
C PHE A 511 15.37 8.78 15.72
N TYR A 512 15.08 9.47 14.62
CA TYR A 512 13.74 9.96 14.30
C TYR A 512 12.66 8.89 14.50
N GLY A 513 11.60 9.27 15.22
CA GLY A 513 10.49 8.37 15.57
C GLY A 513 10.71 7.48 16.80
N GLU A 514 11.92 7.39 17.36
CA GLU A 514 12.12 6.74 18.67
C GLU A 514 11.42 7.50 19.79
N ARG A 515 11.00 6.77 20.83
CA ARG A 515 10.17 7.26 21.93
C ARG A 515 10.76 6.89 23.28
N VAL A 516 10.72 7.83 24.22
CA VAL A 516 11.14 7.60 25.62
C VAL A 516 9.99 7.96 26.55
N LYS A 517 9.63 7.03 27.44
CA LYS A 517 8.53 7.18 28.40
C LYS A 517 9.03 7.77 29.70
N TYR A 518 8.27 8.68 30.28
CA TYR A 518 8.52 9.24 31.61
C TYR A 518 7.52 8.70 32.63
N GLY A 519 7.92 8.71 33.89
CA GLY A 519 7.06 8.47 35.03
C GLY A 519 7.50 9.31 36.22
N CYS A 520 6.58 9.54 37.16
CA CYS A 520 6.87 10.31 38.37
C CYS A 520 7.10 9.39 39.57
N GLN A 521 8.01 9.78 40.46
CA GLN A 521 8.21 9.09 41.72
C GLN A 521 6.97 9.28 42.59
N SER A 522 6.49 8.23 43.27
CA SER A 522 5.35 8.39 44.20
C SER A 522 5.72 9.39 45.30
N PRO A 523 4.90 10.43 45.58
CA PRO A 523 3.47 10.54 45.23
C PRO A 523 3.15 11.51 44.08
N TYR A 524 4.14 11.95 43.30
CA TYR A 524 3.99 12.93 42.22
C TYR A 524 3.24 12.34 41.01
N VAL A 525 2.57 13.22 40.26
CA VAL A 525 1.76 12.86 39.08
C VAL A 525 2.36 13.52 37.84
N LEU A 526 2.33 12.82 36.71
CA LEU A 526 2.88 13.33 35.45
C LEU A 526 1.89 14.28 34.78
N ASP A 527 2.37 15.47 34.44
CA ASP A 527 1.66 16.51 33.71
C ASP A 527 2.31 16.67 32.32
N GLY A 528 1.48 16.74 31.27
CA GLY A 528 1.92 16.61 29.88
C GLY A 528 2.01 15.16 29.36
N ASN A 529 2.71 14.96 28.24
CA ASN A 529 2.74 13.68 27.52
C ASN A 529 3.54 12.59 28.27
N THR A 530 3.01 11.37 28.33
CA THR A 530 3.68 10.21 28.97
C THR A 530 4.91 9.71 28.23
N GLU A 531 5.10 10.11 26.98
CA GLU A 531 6.27 9.83 26.16
C GLU A 531 6.67 11.04 25.31
N VAL A 532 7.97 11.21 25.13
CA VAL A 532 8.53 12.13 24.13
C VAL A 532 8.95 11.36 22.89
N ILE A 533 8.87 12.00 21.73
CA ILE A 533 9.29 11.45 20.43
C ILE A 533 10.40 12.31 19.81
N CYS A 534 11.38 11.68 19.16
CA CYS A 534 12.38 12.38 18.38
C CYS A 534 11.76 12.86 17.05
N GLN A 535 11.73 14.18 16.84
CA GLN A 535 11.07 14.85 15.72
C GLN A 535 12.01 15.03 14.51
N GLU A 536 11.44 15.35 13.35
CA GLU A 536 12.14 15.61 12.08
C GLU A 536 13.18 16.75 12.13
N ASN A 537 13.09 17.60 13.16
CA ASN A 537 13.98 18.74 13.41
C ASN A 537 15.19 18.41 14.31
N GLY A 538 15.40 17.14 14.68
CA GLY A 538 16.48 16.70 15.59
C GLY A 538 16.26 17.04 17.06
N ARG A 539 15.03 17.40 17.45
CA ARG A 539 14.64 17.72 18.83
C ARG A 539 13.57 16.75 19.35
N TRP A 540 13.51 16.63 20.67
CA TRP A 540 12.40 15.97 21.34
C TRP A 540 11.14 16.85 21.31
N SER A 541 9.98 16.22 21.26
CA SER A 541 8.70 16.86 21.61
C SER A 541 8.70 17.39 23.05
N GLU A 542 7.72 18.23 23.37
CA GLU A 542 7.57 18.85 24.70
C GLU A 542 7.70 17.83 25.85
N LYS A 543 8.60 18.11 26.79
CA LYS A 543 8.87 17.24 27.94
C LYS A 543 7.78 17.42 29.02
N PRO A 544 7.31 16.32 29.64
CA PRO A 544 6.37 16.41 30.75
C PRO A 544 7.04 16.93 32.03
N SER A 545 6.24 17.20 33.06
CA SER A 545 6.71 17.58 34.40
C SER A 545 6.06 16.73 35.50
N CYS A 546 6.70 16.62 36.66
CA CYS A 546 6.16 15.90 37.80
C CYS A 546 5.58 16.87 38.84
N LYS A 547 4.26 16.86 38.97
CA LYS A 547 3.47 17.80 39.76
C LYS A 547 3.11 17.22 41.11
N ALA A 548 3.15 18.07 42.13
CA ALA A 548 2.86 17.66 43.50
C ALA A 548 1.35 17.39 43.71
N PRO A 549 0.98 16.32 44.43
CA PRO A 549 -0.38 16.15 44.92
C PRO A 549 -0.63 17.09 46.11
N CYS A 550 -1.88 17.46 46.32
CA CYS A 550 -2.28 18.40 47.36
C CYS A 550 -2.86 17.68 48.59
N SER A 551 -2.74 18.30 49.76
CA SER A 551 -3.49 17.91 50.96
C SER A 551 -4.66 18.87 51.17
N VAL A 552 -5.82 18.34 51.59
CA VAL A 552 -6.96 19.17 51.99
C VAL A 552 -6.73 19.62 53.43
N ASN A 553 -6.31 20.87 53.61
CA ASN A 553 -5.92 21.43 54.92
C ASN A 553 -7.12 21.90 55.75
N LEU A 554 -8.07 20.99 56.00
CA LEU A 554 -9.29 21.19 56.80
C LEU A 554 -9.32 20.19 57.97
N GLN A 555 -9.89 20.58 59.11
CA GLN A 555 -10.02 19.73 60.30
C GLN A 555 -11.45 19.22 60.50
N ARG A 556 -12.46 20.07 60.26
CA ARG A 556 -13.88 19.78 60.49
C ARG A 556 -14.73 20.05 59.25
N ALA A 557 -14.52 19.28 58.18
CA ALA A 557 -15.20 19.48 56.91
C ALA A 557 -15.77 18.18 56.31
N ARG A 558 -16.82 18.32 55.51
CA ARG A 558 -17.26 17.29 54.57
C ARG A 558 -16.99 17.78 53.14
N ILE A 559 -16.32 16.97 52.34
CA ILE A 559 -15.90 17.30 50.97
C ILE A 559 -16.56 16.37 49.96
N LEU A 560 -16.73 16.85 48.73
CA LEU A 560 -17.16 16.06 47.58
C LEU A 560 -15.94 15.73 46.72
N HIS A 561 -15.55 14.46 46.68
CA HIS A 561 -14.44 13.98 45.85
C HIS A 561 -14.89 12.74 45.07
N ASN A 562 -14.66 12.72 43.76
CA ASN A 562 -15.09 11.64 42.85
C ASN A 562 -16.56 11.21 43.05
N GLY A 563 -17.44 12.21 43.18
CA GLY A 563 -18.90 12.03 43.35
C GLY A 563 -19.35 11.57 44.73
N LYS A 564 -18.46 11.43 45.73
CA LYS A 564 -18.78 10.95 47.08
C LYS A 564 -18.60 12.05 48.13
N LYS A 565 -19.59 12.21 49.03
CA LYS A 565 -19.52 13.09 50.21
C LYS A 565 -18.73 12.42 51.35
N ILE A 566 -17.47 12.78 51.52
CA ILE A 566 -16.52 12.16 52.47
C ILE A 566 -16.22 13.16 53.61
N TRP A 567 -16.27 12.71 54.86
CA TRP A 567 -15.78 13.49 56.02
C TRP A 567 -14.25 13.55 56.00
N ILE A 568 -13.65 14.70 56.26
CA ILE A 568 -12.19 14.91 56.09
C ILE A 568 -11.35 13.96 56.96
N GLU A 569 -11.81 13.66 58.18
CA GLU A 569 -11.24 12.65 59.09
C GLU A 569 -11.08 11.25 58.44
N ASN A 570 -12.02 10.88 57.55
CA ASN A 570 -12.11 9.60 56.86
C ASN A 570 -11.44 9.63 55.48
N PHE A 571 -10.95 10.79 55.02
CA PHE A 571 -10.25 10.93 53.75
C PHE A 571 -8.77 10.57 53.92
N GLN A 572 -8.49 9.26 53.97
CA GLN A 572 -7.15 8.72 54.21
C GLN A 572 -6.61 7.88 53.03
N PRO A 573 -5.37 8.14 52.55
CA PRO A 573 -4.52 9.27 52.92
C PRO A 573 -5.13 10.60 52.45
N ASN A 574 -4.95 11.67 53.23
CA ASN A 574 -5.38 13.02 52.83
C ASN A 574 -4.53 13.50 51.65
N ARG A 575 -4.99 13.18 50.44
CA ARG A 575 -4.25 13.41 49.19
C ARG A 575 -5.21 13.52 47.99
N VAL A 576 -5.09 14.63 47.29
CA VAL A 576 -5.74 14.94 46.00
C VAL A 576 -4.64 14.90 44.94
N LEU A 577 -4.84 14.21 43.81
CA LEU A 577 -3.83 14.18 42.75
C LEU A 577 -3.79 15.52 42.00
N HIS A 578 -2.71 15.82 41.29
CA HIS A 578 -2.69 17.01 40.44
C HIS A 578 -3.79 16.91 39.36
N LEU A 579 -4.49 18.02 39.13
CA LEU A 579 -5.69 18.17 38.30
C LEU A 579 -6.97 17.46 38.80
N ASP A 580 -6.92 16.65 39.87
CA ASP A 580 -8.15 16.20 40.55
C ASP A 580 -8.90 17.40 41.15
N ILE A 581 -10.23 17.29 41.17
CA ILE A 581 -11.15 18.29 41.70
C ILE A 581 -11.80 17.78 42.99
N VAL A 582 -11.74 18.60 44.04
CA VAL A 582 -12.50 18.42 45.28
C VAL A 582 -13.43 19.61 45.43
N SER A 583 -14.73 19.37 45.63
CA SER A 583 -15.66 20.45 45.98
C SER A 583 -15.86 20.55 47.48
N VAL A 584 -15.85 21.79 47.97
CA VAL A 584 -16.13 22.13 49.38
C VAL A 584 -17.53 22.72 49.46
N TYR A 585 -18.28 22.42 50.52
CA TYR A 585 -19.65 22.91 50.68
C TYR A 585 -19.68 24.29 51.36
N CYS A 586 -20.21 25.29 50.67
CA CYS A 586 -20.44 26.64 51.16
C CYS A 586 -21.92 26.85 51.53
N MET A 587 -22.18 27.81 52.42
CA MET A 587 -23.53 28.17 52.88
C MET A 587 -24.09 29.35 52.08
N ASN A 588 -25.38 29.31 51.72
CA ASN A 588 -26.14 30.48 51.29
C ASN A 588 -27.09 30.90 52.42
N GLU A 589 -26.72 31.91 53.21
CA GLU A 589 -27.49 32.35 54.37
C GLU A 589 -28.91 32.85 54.01
N ALA A 590 -29.03 33.57 52.89
CA ALA A 590 -30.29 34.17 52.45
C ALA A 590 -31.32 33.12 52.05
N MET A 591 -30.87 32.04 51.39
CA MET A 591 -31.73 30.93 50.93
C MET A 591 -31.78 29.76 51.92
N LYS A 592 -30.89 29.73 52.93
CA LYS A 592 -30.71 28.63 53.89
C LYS A 592 -30.48 27.27 53.21
N CYS A 593 -29.72 27.28 52.12
CA CYS A 593 -29.31 26.10 51.36
C CYS A 593 -27.79 26.04 51.22
N GLY A 594 -27.24 24.83 51.04
CA GLY A 594 -25.81 24.60 50.83
C GLY A 594 -25.49 24.33 49.37
N TYR A 595 -24.27 24.64 48.93
CA TYR A 595 -23.83 24.41 47.54
C TYR A 595 -22.36 24.00 47.47
N ALA A 596 -22.01 23.16 46.50
CA ALA A 596 -20.66 22.62 46.36
C ALA A 596 -19.81 23.48 45.40
N VAL A 597 -18.76 24.12 45.91
CA VAL A 597 -17.82 24.91 45.10
C VAL A 597 -16.58 24.06 44.78
N PRO A 598 -16.31 23.74 43.50
CA PRO A 598 -15.14 22.95 43.10
C PRO A 598 -13.83 23.74 43.24
N THR A 599 -12.80 23.09 43.74
CA THR A 599 -11.40 23.55 43.68
C THR A 599 -10.50 22.43 43.15
N GLN A 600 -9.45 22.81 42.41
CA GLN A 600 -8.57 21.88 41.70
C GLN A 600 -7.17 21.90 42.31
N CYS A 601 -6.55 20.73 42.43
CA CYS A 601 -5.19 20.63 42.92
C CYS A 601 -4.18 21.06 41.83
N ILE A 602 -3.48 22.18 42.05
CA ILE A 602 -2.47 22.74 41.15
C ILE A 602 -1.10 22.70 41.83
N ASP A 603 -0.26 21.76 41.42
CA ASP A 603 1.13 21.58 41.88
C ASP A 603 1.32 21.69 43.41
N GLY A 604 0.61 20.85 44.16
CA GLY A 604 0.64 20.82 45.63
C GLY A 604 -0.21 21.89 46.32
N THR A 605 -0.72 22.88 45.57
CA THR A 605 -1.60 23.94 46.07
C THR A 605 -3.07 23.61 45.80
N LEU A 606 -3.90 23.63 46.84
CA LEU A 606 -5.35 23.49 46.74
C LEU A 606 -6.00 24.67 47.46
N ASN A 607 -6.56 25.60 46.69
CA ASN A 607 -7.16 26.82 47.25
C ASN A 607 -8.57 26.51 47.77
N ILE A 608 -8.77 26.62 49.08
CA ILE A 608 -10.10 26.46 49.70
C ILE A 608 -10.93 27.72 49.35
N PRO A 609 -12.20 27.58 48.89
CA PRO A 609 -13.05 28.73 48.57
C PRO A 609 -13.31 29.64 49.78
N GLU A 610 -13.29 30.96 49.56
CA GLU A 610 -13.51 31.97 50.62
C GLU A 610 -14.89 31.87 51.30
N CYS A 611 -15.88 31.22 50.65
CA CYS A 611 -17.20 30.97 51.21
C CYS A 611 -17.28 29.76 52.16
N PHE A 612 -16.17 29.06 52.41
CA PHE A 612 -16.10 27.97 53.37
C PHE A 612 -15.71 28.49 54.76
N GLU A 613 -16.62 28.37 55.71
CA GLU A 613 -16.36 28.59 57.14
C GLU A 613 -16.22 27.23 57.84
N GLU A 614 -15.19 27.06 58.68
CA GLU A 614 -14.98 25.80 59.40
C GLU A 614 -15.93 25.71 60.62
N PRO A 615 -16.85 24.73 60.67
CA PRO A 615 -17.83 24.63 61.74
C PRO A 615 -17.20 24.37 63.12
N SER A 616 -17.89 24.87 64.16
CA SER A 616 -17.51 24.61 65.54
C SER A 616 -17.56 23.12 65.88
N GLU A 617 -16.73 22.67 66.82
CA GLU A 617 -16.68 21.26 67.23
C GLU A 617 -18.02 20.74 67.75
N LEU A 618 -18.76 21.59 68.48
CA LEU A 618 -20.09 21.30 69.02
C LEU A 618 -21.12 21.08 67.90
N GLU A 619 -21.02 21.85 66.81
CA GLU A 619 -21.92 21.74 65.66
C GLU A 619 -21.57 20.55 64.77
N TYR A 620 -20.29 20.38 64.44
CA TYR A 620 -19.79 19.25 63.66
C TYR A 620 -20.14 17.90 64.31
N THR A 621 -20.08 17.80 65.64
CA THR A 621 -20.36 16.55 66.38
C THR A 621 -21.82 16.35 66.80
N LEU A 622 -22.52 17.39 67.28
CA LEU A 622 -23.88 17.25 67.83
C LEU A 622 -24.99 17.72 66.88
N LYS A 623 -24.66 18.40 65.77
CA LYS A 623 -25.60 18.87 64.75
C LYS A 623 -25.08 18.67 63.31
N PRO A 624 -24.60 17.48 62.91
CA PRO A 624 -24.12 17.26 61.53
C PRO A 624 -25.17 17.62 60.47
N ASN A 625 -26.46 17.53 60.80
CA ASN A 625 -27.58 17.86 59.92
C ASN A 625 -27.80 19.39 59.70
N SER A 626 -27.12 20.30 60.41
CA SER A 626 -27.14 21.75 60.09
C SER A 626 -26.01 22.19 59.16
N LEU A 627 -25.05 21.31 58.84
CA LEU A 627 -23.92 21.65 57.97
C LEU A 627 -24.36 21.88 56.51
N PRO A 628 -23.67 22.76 55.75
CA PRO A 628 -23.98 23.02 54.34
C PRO A 628 -23.95 21.78 53.42
N SER A 629 -23.28 20.70 53.84
CA SER A 629 -23.29 19.42 53.11
C SER A 629 -24.55 18.58 53.33
N GLU A 630 -25.33 18.78 54.40
CA GLU A 630 -26.47 17.93 54.78
C GLU A 630 -27.84 18.61 54.63
N ILE A 631 -27.89 19.94 54.71
CA ILE A 631 -29.11 20.71 54.45
C ILE A 631 -29.54 20.63 52.98
N ASN A 632 -30.76 21.10 52.70
CA ASN A 632 -31.26 21.28 51.32
C ASN A 632 -30.20 21.99 50.47
N GLN A 633 -29.92 21.44 49.29
CA GLN A 633 -28.95 22.02 48.37
C GLN A 633 -29.61 23.13 47.53
N CYS A 634 -28.81 24.13 47.18
CA CYS A 634 -29.14 25.09 46.13
C CYS A 634 -28.92 24.47 44.74
#